data_AF-A0A2A2K194-F1
#
_entry.id   AF-A0A2A2K194-F1
#
_cell.length_a   1.000
_cell.length_b   1.000
_cell.length_c   1.000
_cell.angle_alpha   90.00
_cell.angle_beta   90.00
_cell.angle_gamma   90.00
#
_symmetry.space_group_name_H-M   'P 1'
#
loop_
_entity.id
_entity.type
_entity.pdbx_description
1 polymer ?
#
loop_
_entity_poly.entity_id
_entity_poly.type
_entity_poly.pdbx_seq_one_letter_code
_entity_poly.pdbx_strand_id
1 'polypeptide(L)'
;MGASNLALIFGPCILRRHESIHAQDQLSDVTRQAVCIQTLIEEKMRQYRATLINIVQLEDASEKVSENLRRIEEHQQQQSQEEDHPSPGMDTAKQLFTEQLDFLGRQKERLLQELPPLAPVASSEDLSSSDESHQAEEYALDLSAPPVLTNIPHLCKQRARPPANRRPPTLTLLFPKQA
;
A
#
# COMPACT_ATOMS: atom_id res chain seq x y z
N MET A 1 2.29 -6.26 -0.13
CA MET A 1 2.59 -5.79 1.25
C MET A 1 1.27 -5.56 1.99
N GLY A 2 1.15 -5.92 3.27
CA GLY A 2 -0.07 -5.67 4.05
C GLY A 2 -0.20 -4.22 4.50
N ALA A 3 -1.43 -3.77 4.83
CA ALA A 3 -1.71 -2.39 5.28
C ALA A 3 -0.87 -2.00 6.51
N SER A 4 -0.73 -2.92 7.47
CA SER A 4 0.09 -2.72 8.67
C SER A 4 1.56 -2.42 8.34
N ASN A 5 2.16 -3.17 7.41
CA ASN A 5 3.56 -2.97 7.02
C ASN A 5 3.76 -1.62 6.32
N LEU A 6 2.83 -1.25 5.42
CA LEU A 6 2.87 0.05 4.75
C LEU A 6 2.73 1.19 5.78
N ALA A 7 1.84 1.04 6.76
CA ALA A 7 1.64 2.05 7.78
C ALA A 7 2.86 2.26 8.68
N LEU A 8 3.60 1.19 9.02
CA LEU A 8 4.85 1.29 9.77
C LEU A 8 5.94 2.03 9.00
N ILE A 9 6.06 1.78 7.69
CA ILE A 9 7.07 2.41 6.83
C ILE A 9 6.72 3.88 6.56
N PHE A 10 5.46 4.15 6.21
CA PHE A 10 5.02 5.46 5.73
C PHE A 10 4.50 6.39 6.84
N GLY A 11 4.01 5.86 7.96
CA GLY A 11 3.49 6.66 9.08
C GLY A 11 4.44 7.77 9.56
N PRO A 12 5.72 7.44 9.86
CA PRO A 12 6.71 8.44 10.27
C PRO A 12 7.12 9.45 9.18
N CYS A 13 6.83 9.14 7.91
CA CYS A 13 7.12 10.02 6.78
C CYS A 13 5.94 10.96 6.49
N ILE A 14 4.71 10.49 6.67
CA ILE A 14 3.48 11.26 6.40
C ILE A 14 3.12 12.17 7.57
N LEU A 15 3.27 11.69 8.81
CA LEU A 15 2.75 12.36 10.02
C LEU A 15 3.86 12.91 10.94
N ARG A 16 5.05 13.15 10.40
CA ARG A 16 6.23 13.56 11.18
C ARG A 16 5.97 14.86 11.95
N ARG A 17 6.21 14.84 13.26
CA ARG A 17 6.24 16.04 14.11
C ARG A 17 7.61 16.69 14.03
N HIS A 18 7.65 18.03 14.00
CA HIS A 18 8.90 18.81 13.90
C HIS A 18 9.41 19.34 15.24
N GLU A 19 8.80 18.91 16.35
CA GLU A 19 9.05 19.41 17.71
C GLU A 19 10.00 18.47 18.48
N SER A 20 10.87 19.06 19.31
CA SER A 20 11.73 18.30 20.23
C SER A 20 10.93 17.85 21.45
N ILE A 21 10.42 16.62 21.39
CA ILE A 21 9.72 15.95 22.49
C ILE A 21 10.58 14.84 23.12
N HIS A 22 10.19 14.35 24.29
CA HIS A 22 10.90 13.25 24.96
C HIS A 22 10.87 11.97 24.11
N ALA A 23 11.94 11.18 24.16
CA ALA A 23 12.07 9.97 23.36
C ALA A 23 10.95 8.94 23.60
N GLN A 24 10.39 8.89 24.82
CA GLN A 24 9.25 8.01 25.14
C GLN A 24 7.98 8.43 24.38
N ASP A 25 7.72 9.74 24.31
CA ASP A 25 6.59 10.29 23.55
C ASP A 25 6.79 10.03 22.05
N GLN A 26 8.02 10.16 21.54
CA GLN A 26 8.34 9.87 20.15
C GLN A 26 8.06 8.41 19.78
N LEU A 27 8.45 7.47 20.65
CA LEU A 27 8.17 6.05 20.42
C LEU A 27 6.66 5.76 20.44
N SER A 28 5.92 6.42 21.33
CA SER A 28 4.45 6.28 21.40
C SER A 28 3.77 6.83 20.13
N ASP A 29 4.29 7.91 19.55
CA ASP A 29 3.76 8.51 18.34
C ASP A 29 3.94 7.58 17.13
N VAL A 30 5.05 6.86 17.01
CA VAL A 30 5.25 5.89 15.90
C VAL A 30 4.13 4.85 15.86
N THR A 31 3.77 4.29 17.02
CA THR A 31 2.66 3.34 17.09
C THR A 31 1.33 3.98 16.72
N ARG A 32 1.06 5.20 17.21
CA ARG A 32 -0.20 5.92 16.90
C ARG A 32 -0.30 6.30 15.42
N GLN A 33 0.80 6.73 14.82
CA GLN A 33 0.90 7.03 13.39
C GLN A 33 0.65 5.79 12.55
N ALA A 34 1.27 4.65 12.91
CA ALA A 34 1.05 3.39 12.23
C ALA A 34 -0.42 2.94 12.31
N VAL A 35 -1.05 3.00 13.48
CA VAL A 35 -2.48 2.68 13.62
C VAL A 35 -3.34 3.61 12.76
N CYS A 36 -3.10 4.92 12.82
CA CYS A 36 -3.85 5.91 12.05
C CYS A 36 -3.76 5.66 10.54
N ILE A 37 -2.55 5.47 10.01
CA ILE A 37 -2.34 5.21 8.58
C ILE A 37 -2.88 3.83 8.18
N GLN A 38 -2.73 2.81 9.02
CA GLN A 38 -3.27 1.48 8.75
C GLN A 38 -4.79 1.54 8.58
N THR A 39 -5.50 2.17 9.51
CA THR A 39 -6.96 2.33 9.43
C THR A 39 -7.37 3.09 8.17
N LEU A 40 -6.63 4.15 7.80
CA LEU A 40 -6.92 4.89 6.58
C LEU A 40 -6.76 4.03 5.31
N ILE A 41 -5.69 3.24 5.23
CA ILE A 41 -5.43 2.32 4.12
C ILE A 41 -6.54 1.26 4.06
N GLU A 42 -6.88 0.64 5.19
CA GLU A 42 -7.92 -0.40 5.27
C GLU A 42 -9.28 0.11 4.81
N GLU A 43 -9.69 1.30 5.28
CA GLU A 43 -10.94 1.92 4.85
C GLU A 43 -10.94 2.29 3.37
N LYS A 44 -9.83 2.81 2.86
CA LYS A 44 -9.71 3.11 1.42
C LYS A 44 -9.75 1.84 0.56
N MET A 45 -9.09 0.77 0.99
CA MET A 45 -9.16 -0.52 0.32
C MET A 45 -10.56 -1.13 0.39
N ARG A 46 -11.28 -0.96 1.50
CA ARG A 46 -12.68 -1.39 1.64
C ARG A 46 -13.59 -0.64 0.66
N GLN A 47 -13.47 0.69 0.60
CA GLN A 47 -14.21 1.52 -0.36
C GLN A 47 -13.91 1.10 -1.80
N TYR A 48 -12.63 0.95 -2.15
CA TYR A 48 -12.20 0.52 -3.48
C TYR A 48 -12.82 -0.83 -3.89
N ARG A 49 -12.76 -1.84 -3.01
CA ARG A 49 -13.38 -3.15 -3.26
C ARG A 49 -14.88 -3.06 -3.42
N ALA A 50 -15.57 -2.25 -2.60
CA ALA A 50 -17.01 -2.06 -2.72
C ALA A 50 -17.38 -1.44 -4.08
N THR A 51 -16.64 -0.42 -4.53
CA THR A 51 -16.86 0.19 -5.85
C THR A 51 -16.62 -0.80 -6.99
N LEU A 52 -15.58 -1.64 -6.89
CA LEU A 52 -15.34 -2.70 -7.88
C LEU A 52 -16.48 -3.74 -7.92
N ILE A 53 -17.00 -4.16 -6.76
CA ILE A 53 -18.16 -5.07 -6.70
C ILE A 53 -19.38 -4.44 -7.37
N ASN A 54 -19.64 -3.16 -7.11
CA ASN A 54 -20.75 -2.45 -7.76
C ASN A 54 -20.58 -2.38 -9.28
N ILE A 55 -19.35 -2.17 -9.78
CA ILE A 55 -19.07 -2.19 -11.22
C ILE A 55 -19.39 -3.56 -11.82
N VAL A 56 -18.94 -4.65 -11.21
CA VAL A 56 -19.22 -6.01 -11.68
C VAL A 56 -20.74 -6.28 -11.68
N GLN A 57 -21.46 -5.84 -10.66
CA GLN A 57 -22.92 -5.98 -10.62
C GLN A 57 -23.62 -5.21 -11.75
N LEU A 58 -23.13 -4.03 -12.12
CA LEU A 58 -23.65 -3.27 -13.26
C LEU A 58 -23.33 -3.94 -14.61
N GLU A 59 -22.18 -4.60 -14.72
CA GLU A 59 -21.79 -5.40 -15.89
C GLU A 59 -22.70 -6.63 -16.04
N ASP A 60 -22.92 -7.39 -14.96
CA ASP A 60 -23.84 -8.54 -14.94
C ASP A 60 -25.27 -8.13 -15.31
N ALA A 61 -25.72 -6.96 -14.83
CA ALA A 61 -27.03 -6.40 -15.18
C ALA A 61 -27.08 -6.01 -16.67
N SER A 62 -26.02 -5.40 -17.20
CA SER A 62 -25.93 -5.04 -18.62
C SER A 62 -25.94 -6.28 -19.52
N GLU A 63 -25.28 -7.36 -19.12
CA GLU A 63 -25.30 -8.62 -19.87
C GLU A 63 -26.72 -9.20 -19.95
N LYS A 64 -27.46 -9.23 -18.84
CA LYS A 64 -28.87 -9.69 -18.83
C LYS A 64 -29.77 -8.85 -19.72
N VAL A 65 -29.61 -7.52 -19.70
CA VAL A 65 -30.38 -6.62 -20.57
C VAL A 65 -30.02 -6.85 -22.04
N SER A 66 -28.72 -7.01 -22.34
CA SER A 66 -28.24 -7.28 -23.70
C SER A 66 -28.77 -8.61 -24.24
N GLU A 67 -28.83 -9.65 -23.38
CA GLU A 67 -29.40 -10.95 -23.74
C GLU A 67 -30.90 -10.84 -24.05
N ASN A 68 -31.65 -10.05 -23.27
CA ASN A 68 -33.07 -9.80 -23.55
C ASN A 68 -33.26 -9.04 -24.87
N LEU A 69 -32.43 -8.03 -25.14
CA LEU A 69 -32.48 -7.29 -26.40
C LEU A 69 -32.21 -8.22 -27.60
N ARG A 70 -31.21 -9.09 -27.49
CA ARG A 70 -30.88 -10.09 -28.50
C ARG A 70 -32.06 -11.06 -28.74
N ARG A 71 -32.70 -11.58 -27.68
CA ARG A 71 -33.90 -12.44 -27.82
C ARG A 71 -35.02 -11.75 -28.59
N ILE A 72 -35.22 -10.46 -28.31
CA ILE A 72 -36.24 -9.66 -28.99
C ILE A 72 -35.89 -9.42 -30.46
N GLU A 73 -34.61 -9.18 -30.79
CA GLU A 73 -34.14 -9.09 -32.16
C GLU A 73 -34.29 -10.40 -32.94
N GLU A 74 -33.91 -11.53 -32.33
CA GLU A 74 -34.08 -12.87 -32.91
C GLU A 74 -35.56 -13.18 -33.21
N HIS A 75 -36.47 -12.86 -32.27
CA HIS A 75 -37.90 -13.03 -32.47
C HIS A 75 -38.45 -12.13 -33.60
N GLN A 76 -37.98 -10.88 -33.69
CA GLN A 76 -38.44 -9.97 -34.74
C GLN A 76 -37.97 -10.42 -36.13
N GLN A 77 -36.75 -10.99 -36.24
CA GLN A 77 -36.27 -11.60 -37.49
C GLN A 77 -37.11 -12.80 -37.92
N GLN A 78 -37.51 -13.66 -36.97
CA GLN A 78 -38.38 -14.79 -37.24
C GLN A 78 -39.79 -14.34 -37.69
N GLN A 79 -40.37 -13.32 -37.06
CA GLN A 79 -41.71 -12.81 -37.42
C GLN A 79 -41.77 -12.15 -38.80
N SER A 80 -40.70 -11.49 -39.22
CA SER A 80 -40.61 -10.86 -40.55
C SER A 80 -40.66 -11.86 -41.73
N GLN A 81 -40.65 -13.17 -41.48
CA GLN A 81 -40.88 -14.20 -42.51
C GLN A 81 -42.35 -14.62 -42.66
N GLU A 82 -43.23 -14.31 -41.70
CA GLU A 82 -44.58 -14.88 -41.65
C GLU A 82 -45.74 -13.87 -41.59
N GLU A 83 -45.58 -12.62 -41.11
CA GLU A 83 -46.71 -11.65 -41.00
C GLU A 83 -46.27 -10.17 -41.18
N ASP A 84 -47.02 -9.39 -41.97
CA ASP A 84 -46.77 -7.97 -42.33
C ASP A 84 -47.28 -6.96 -41.26
N HIS A 85 -47.41 -7.40 -40.00
CA HIS A 85 -47.94 -6.56 -38.91
C HIS A 85 -46.87 -6.26 -37.85
N PRO A 86 -46.39 -5.01 -37.73
CA PRO A 86 -45.47 -4.63 -36.66
C PRO A 86 -46.18 -4.74 -35.31
N SER A 87 -45.57 -5.43 -34.34
CA SER A 87 -46.09 -5.51 -32.96
C SER A 87 -45.54 -4.33 -32.14
N PRO A 88 -46.33 -3.27 -31.87
CA PRO A 88 -45.83 -2.04 -31.25
C PRO A 88 -45.29 -2.26 -29.82
N GLY A 89 -45.75 -3.31 -29.14
CA GLY A 89 -45.23 -3.69 -27.82
C GLY A 89 -43.77 -4.14 -27.85
N MET A 90 -43.34 -4.81 -28.93
CA MET A 90 -41.97 -5.31 -29.05
C MET A 90 -40.97 -4.17 -29.30
N ASP A 91 -41.33 -3.22 -30.16
CA ASP A 91 -40.50 -2.04 -30.43
C ASP A 91 -40.36 -1.14 -29.19
N THR A 92 -41.45 -1.00 -28.41
CA THR A 92 -41.41 -0.29 -27.13
C THR A 92 -40.49 -0.98 -26.13
N ALA A 93 -40.55 -2.32 -26.04
CA ALA A 93 -39.68 -3.08 -25.14
C ALA A 93 -38.20 -2.96 -25.54
N LYS A 94 -37.89 -3.03 -26.86
CA LYS A 94 -36.53 -2.78 -27.38
C LYS A 94 -36.00 -1.43 -26.92
N GLN A 95 -36.78 -0.38 -27.16
CA GLN A 95 -36.39 0.98 -26.81
C GLN A 95 -36.10 1.13 -25.31
N LEU A 96 -36.92 0.52 -24.45
CA LEU A 96 -36.70 0.53 -23.00
C LEU A 96 -35.41 -0.19 -22.60
N PHE A 97 -35.12 -1.36 -23.20
CA PHE A 97 -33.88 -2.08 -22.91
C PHE A 97 -32.64 -1.33 -23.39
N THR A 98 -32.72 -0.65 -24.54
CA THR A 98 -31.63 0.23 -25.01
C THR A 98 -31.39 1.38 -24.02
N GLU A 99 -32.45 2.04 -23.55
CA GLU A 99 -32.34 3.10 -22.53
C GLU A 99 -31.76 2.57 -21.21
N GLN A 100 -32.13 1.35 -20.81
CA GLN A 100 -31.55 0.70 -19.63
C GLN A 100 -30.05 0.43 -19.79
N LEU A 101 -29.59 -0.01 -20.96
CA LEU A 101 -28.16 -0.18 -21.23
C LEU A 101 -27.40 1.14 -21.15
N ASP A 102 -27.95 2.21 -21.73
CA ASP A 102 -27.36 3.54 -21.66
C ASP A 102 -27.28 4.03 -20.20
N PHE A 103 -28.32 3.78 -19.40
CA PHE A 103 -28.33 4.13 -17.98
C PHE A 103 -27.25 3.36 -17.20
N LEU A 104 -27.18 2.04 -17.37
CA LEU A 104 -26.18 1.19 -16.71
C LEU A 104 -24.76 1.59 -17.12
N GLY A 105 -24.54 1.89 -18.40
CA GLY A 105 -23.27 2.39 -18.92
C GLY A 105 -22.83 3.69 -18.25
N ARG A 106 -23.74 4.67 -18.14
CA ARG A 106 -23.47 5.94 -17.43
C ARG A 106 -23.19 5.74 -15.94
N GLN A 107 -23.90 4.83 -15.27
CA GLN A 107 -23.64 4.54 -13.86
C GLN A 107 -22.26 3.90 -13.67
N LYS A 108 -21.88 2.96 -14.54
CA LYS A 108 -20.56 2.35 -14.55
C LYS A 108 -19.46 3.39 -14.75
N GLU A 109 -19.63 4.30 -15.71
CA GLU A 109 -18.67 5.37 -15.96
C GLU A 109 -18.49 6.28 -14.74
N ARG A 110 -19.57 6.63 -14.04
CA ARG A 110 -19.50 7.40 -12.78
C ARG A 110 -18.68 6.67 -11.71
N LEU A 111 -18.92 5.38 -11.51
CA LEU A 111 -18.15 4.59 -10.54
C LEU A 111 -16.67 4.50 -10.93
N LEU A 112 -16.35 4.41 -12.22
CA LEU A 112 -14.96 4.44 -12.69
C LEU A 112 -14.27 5.78 -12.40
N GLN A 113 -14.99 6.90 -12.50
CA GLN A 113 -14.46 8.23 -12.16
C GLN A 113 -14.20 8.41 -10.65
N GLU A 114 -14.90 7.67 -9.79
CA GLU A 114 -14.67 7.68 -8.33
C GLU A 114 -13.41 6.90 -7.92
N LEU A 115 -12.92 6.00 -8.78
CA LEU A 115 -11.70 5.25 -8.49
C LEU A 115 -10.47 6.17 -8.59
N PRO A 116 -9.49 6.02 -7.68
CA PRO A 116 -8.23 6.75 -7.79
C PRO A 116 -7.59 6.48 -9.15
N PRO A 117 -7.06 7.50 -9.86
CA PRO A 117 -6.32 7.27 -11.08
C PRO A 117 -5.14 6.35 -10.76
N LEU A 118 -4.97 5.29 -11.54
CA LEU A 118 -3.75 4.50 -11.48
C LEU A 118 -2.61 5.45 -11.85
N ALA A 119 -1.78 5.82 -10.87
CA ALA A 119 -0.62 6.65 -11.14
C ALA A 119 0.19 5.98 -12.26
N PRO A 120 0.75 6.75 -13.22
CA PRO A 120 1.66 6.19 -14.19
C PRO A 120 2.73 5.43 -13.42
N VAL A 121 2.83 4.12 -13.67
CA VAL A 121 3.90 3.29 -13.14
C VAL A 121 5.18 4.02 -13.53
N ALA A 122 5.91 4.54 -12.54
CA ALA A 122 7.25 5.03 -12.79
C ALA A 122 7.99 3.86 -13.42
N SER A 123 8.38 4.02 -14.69
CA SER A 123 9.04 3.00 -15.48
C SER A 123 10.13 2.36 -14.62
N SER A 124 10.16 1.03 -14.56
CA SER A 124 11.18 0.24 -13.86
C SER A 124 12.60 0.43 -14.41
N GLU A 125 12.81 1.40 -15.30
CA GLU A 125 14.05 1.69 -16.02
C GLU A 125 15.02 2.58 -15.25
N ASP A 126 14.64 3.15 -14.09
CA ASP A 126 15.52 4.07 -13.33
C ASP A 126 16.18 3.45 -12.08
N LEU A 127 16.32 2.12 -12.05
CA LEU A 127 17.17 1.44 -11.05
C LEU A 127 18.58 1.10 -11.59
N SER A 128 19.02 1.73 -12.69
CA SER A 128 20.43 1.72 -13.06
C SER A 128 21.19 2.68 -12.15
N SER A 129 21.54 2.21 -10.95
CA SER A 129 22.57 2.86 -10.15
C SER A 129 23.87 2.79 -10.96
N SER A 130 24.24 3.89 -11.62
CA SER A 130 25.60 4.07 -12.10
C SER A 130 26.52 3.93 -10.89
N ASP A 131 27.43 2.96 -10.98
CA ASP A 131 28.49 2.67 -10.03
C ASP A 131 29.50 3.83 -10.05
N GLU A 132 29.13 4.95 -9.43
CA GLU A 132 30.07 6.04 -9.15
C GLU A 132 30.89 5.62 -7.92
N SER A 133 31.97 4.92 -8.22
CA SER A 133 33.15 4.66 -7.40
C SER A 133 33.58 5.87 -6.53
N HIS A 134 32.94 6.03 -5.38
CA HIS A 134 33.49 6.79 -4.27
C HIS A 134 34.24 5.83 -3.36
N GLN A 135 35.55 6.05 -3.26
CA GLN A 135 36.47 5.44 -2.30
C GLN A 135 35.90 5.55 -0.88
N ALA A 136 35.12 4.55 -0.47
CA ALA A 136 34.92 4.24 0.93
C ALA A 136 36.04 3.28 1.30
N GLU A 137 37.01 3.77 2.07
CA GLU A 137 38.04 2.97 2.70
C GLU A 137 37.37 1.96 3.63
N GLU A 138 37.11 0.77 3.08
CA GLU A 138 36.62 -0.39 3.78
C GLU A 138 37.75 -0.92 4.68
N TYR A 139 37.77 -0.47 5.93
CA TYR A 139 38.61 -1.08 6.96
C TYR A 139 38.04 -2.47 7.28
N ALA A 140 38.43 -3.47 6.50
CA ALA A 140 38.36 -4.86 6.91
C ALA A 140 39.17 -5.02 8.21
N LEU A 141 38.54 -5.59 9.24
CA LEU A 141 39.17 -5.96 10.51
C LEU A 141 40.12 -7.14 10.29
N ASP A 142 41.24 -6.90 9.60
CA ASP A 142 42.38 -7.81 9.66
C ASP A 142 43.05 -7.65 11.04
N LEU A 143 43.01 -8.72 11.84
CA LEU A 143 43.64 -8.79 13.16
C LEU A 143 45.17 -8.78 13.09
N SER A 144 45.76 -8.73 11.89
CA SER A 144 47.20 -8.59 11.68
C SER A 144 47.73 -7.16 11.87
N ALA A 145 46.86 -6.15 11.82
CA ALA A 145 47.26 -4.75 12.01
C ALA A 145 47.32 -4.38 13.51
N PRO A 146 48.40 -3.72 13.98
CA PRO A 146 48.47 -3.25 15.36
C PRO A 146 47.33 -2.24 15.63
N PRO A 147 46.73 -2.26 16.83
CA PRO A 147 45.56 -1.43 17.12
C PRO A 147 45.91 0.04 16.93
N VAL A 148 45.20 0.70 16.02
CA VAL A 148 45.25 2.16 15.89
C VAL A 148 44.53 2.74 17.11
N LEU A 149 45.32 3.15 18.11
CA LEU A 149 44.80 3.91 19.24
C LEU A 149 44.42 5.30 18.73
N THR A 150 43.18 5.45 18.25
CA THR A 150 42.60 6.77 18.03
C THR A 150 42.55 7.46 19.38
N ASN A 151 43.49 8.37 19.61
CA ASN A 151 43.54 9.18 20.81
C ASN A 151 42.44 10.22 20.68
N ILE A 152 41.20 9.84 20.96
CA ILE A 152 40.05 10.74 20.92
C ILE A 152 40.08 11.54 22.23
N PRO A 153 40.47 12.83 22.20
CA PRO A 153 40.49 13.60 23.41
C PRO A 153 39.05 13.76 23.90
N HIS A 154 38.80 13.36 25.15
CA HIS A 154 37.67 13.80 25.99
C HIS A 154 36.36 12.99 26.06
N LEU A 155 36.31 11.73 25.63
CA LEU A 155 35.12 10.86 25.86
C LEU A 155 34.67 10.77 27.33
N CYS A 156 35.60 10.93 28.29
CA CYS A 156 35.30 10.83 29.72
C CYS A 156 34.94 12.15 30.40
N LYS A 157 35.00 13.31 29.72
CA LYS A 157 34.77 14.61 30.37
C LYS A 157 33.30 14.86 30.73
N GLN A 158 32.37 14.20 30.06
CA GLN A 158 30.93 14.30 30.34
C GLN A 158 30.33 13.00 30.90
N ARG A 159 31.17 12.06 31.35
CA ARG A 159 30.65 10.85 32.00
C ARG A 159 30.10 11.21 33.38
N ALA A 160 28.84 10.86 33.63
CA ALA A 160 28.27 10.97 34.97
C ALA A 160 29.17 10.29 36.00
N ARG A 161 29.44 10.99 37.11
CA ARG A 161 30.32 10.51 38.17
C ARG A 161 29.72 9.22 38.76
N PRO A 162 30.47 8.11 38.86
CA PRO A 162 29.94 6.91 39.47
C PRO A 162 29.62 7.18 40.96
N PRO A 163 28.59 6.51 41.52
CA PRO A 163 28.25 6.64 42.93
C PRO A 163 29.41 6.17 43.82
N ALA A 164 29.62 6.85 44.95
CA ALA A 164 30.79 6.66 45.83
C ALA A 164 31.00 5.22 46.32
N ASN A 165 29.95 4.40 46.33
CA ASN A 165 29.97 3.02 46.86
C ASN A 165 29.99 1.93 45.79
N ARG A 166 30.36 2.25 44.54
CA ARG A 166 30.44 1.23 43.49
C ARG A 166 31.63 0.30 43.75
N ARG A 167 31.36 -0.92 44.22
CA ARG A 167 32.37 -1.99 44.32
C ARG A 167 32.79 -2.42 42.90
N PRO A 168 34.10 -2.57 42.62
CA PRO A 168 34.54 -3.10 41.34
C PRO A 168 34.05 -4.55 41.19
N PRO A 169 33.77 -5.00 39.96
CA PRO A 169 33.39 -6.40 39.73
C PRO A 169 34.56 -7.30 40.13
N THR A 170 34.31 -8.22 41.06
CA THR A 170 35.27 -9.24 41.46
C THR A 170 35.36 -10.26 40.32
N LEU A 171 36.49 -10.29 39.61
CA LEU A 171 36.81 -11.36 38.66
C LEU A 171 37.09 -12.65 39.45
N THR A 172 36.06 -13.42 39.77
CA THR A 172 36.24 -14.81 40.17
C THR A 172 36.64 -15.61 38.93
N LEU A 173 37.94 -15.81 38.76
CA LEU A 173 38.50 -16.71 37.77
C LEU A 173 38.06 -18.14 38.06
N LEU A 174 37.02 -18.61 37.35
CA LEU A 174 36.71 -20.02 37.19
C LEU A 174 37.73 -20.63 36.23
N PHE A 175 38.86 -21.09 36.76
CA PHE A 175 39.70 -22.06 36.07
C PHE A 175 39.56 -23.41 36.78
N PRO A 176 39.12 -24.49 36.10
CA PRO A 176 39.21 -25.82 36.66
C PRO A 176 40.69 -26.23 36.69
N LYS A 177 41.23 -26.53 37.88
CA LYS A 177 42.50 -27.24 38.00
C LYS A 177 42.29 -28.68 37.54
N GLN A 178 42.91 -29.06 36.43
CA GLN A 178 43.23 -30.44 36.11
C GLN A 178 44.34 -30.92 37.05
N ALA A 179 44.06 -31.98 37.81
CA ALA A 179 45.00 -33.02 38.25
C ALA A 179 44.18 -34.21 38.74
#